data_AF-A0A076LGZ7-F1
#
_entry.id   AF-A0A076LGZ7-F1
#
_cell.length_a   1.000
_cell.length_b   1.000
_cell.length_c   1.000
_cell.angle_alpha   90.00
_cell.angle_beta   90.00
_cell.angle_gamma   90.00
#
_symmetry.space_group_name_H-M   'P 1'
#
loop_
_entity.id
_entity.type
_entity.pdbx_description
1 polymer ?
#
loop_
_entity_poly.entity_id
_entity_poly.type
_entity_poly.pdbx_seq_one_letter_code
_entity_poly.pdbx_strand_id
1 'polypeptide(L)'
;MIFAVRTMVGQEKNIAGLMASRAEKEQLDVYSILASESLKGYVLVEAETKGDVEELIKGMPRVRGIVPGTVAIEEIEPLLTPKKIIENIEKGDVVEIIAGPFKGERAKVIRVDKNKEEVTLELENAAVPIPITLSVEGVKIVSKHKD
;
A
#
# COMPACT_ATOMS: atom_id res chain seq x y z
N MET A 1 20.49 10.35 2.92
CA MET A 1 19.65 10.49 4.15
C MET A 1 18.18 10.56 3.75
N ILE A 2 17.25 10.16 4.64
CA ILE A 2 15.82 10.16 4.32
C ILE A 2 15.07 11.17 5.19
N PHE A 3 14.21 11.97 4.55
CA PHE A 3 13.48 13.06 5.16
C PHE A 3 11.99 12.91 4.91
N ALA A 4 11.16 13.20 5.92
CA ALA A 4 9.72 13.28 5.74
C ALA A 4 9.30 14.71 5.40
N VAL A 5 8.58 14.89 4.30
CA VAL A 5 8.03 16.17 3.85
C VAL A 5 6.52 16.17 4.07
N ARG A 6 6.02 17.17 4.79
CA ARG A 6 4.58 17.35 5.04
C ARG A 6 3.89 17.85 3.79
N THR A 7 2.79 17.21 3.41
CA THR A 7 1.99 17.54 2.23
C THR A 7 0.51 17.74 2.57
N MET A 8 -0.29 18.13 1.58
CA MET A 8 -1.74 18.04 1.67
C MET A 8 -2.18 16.58 1.51
N VAL A 9 -3.02 16.11 2.43
CA VAL A 9 -3.60 14.75 2.37
C VAL A 9 -4.30 14.53 1.03
N GLY A 10 -4.03 13.40 0.39
CA GLY A 10 -4.59 13.02 -0.91
C GLY A 10 -3.88 13.67 -2.12
N GLN A 11 -2.74 14.33 -1.91
CA GLN A 11 -1.92 14.93 -2.97
C GLN A 11 -0.49 14.35 -3.00
N GLU A 12 -0.21 13.32 -2.22
CA GLU A 12 1.12 12.74 -2.00
C GLU A 12 1.74 12.27 -3.32
N LYS A 13 1.00 11.47 -4.12
CA LYS A 13 1.47 10.99 -5.43
C LYS A 13 1.72 12.13 -6.43
N ASN A 14 0.84 13.12 -6.47
CA ASN A 14 1.00 14.28 -7.37
C ASN A 14 2.23 15.12 -6.98
N ILE A 15 2.42 15.35 -5.69
CA ILE A 15 3.57 16.10 -5.16
C ILE A 15 4.87 15.34 -5.39
N ALA A 16 4.87 14.02 -5.18
CA ALA A 16 6.02 13.17 -5.49
C ALA A 16 6.41 13.24 -6.97
N GLY A 17 5.43 13.24 -7.89
CA GLY A 17 5.71 13.45 -9.32
C GLY A 17 6.31 14.83 -9.62
N LEU A 18 5.78 15.89 -9.00
CA LEU A 18 6.33 17.24 -9.16
C LEU A 18 7.76 17.35 -8.59
N MET A 19 8.02 16.72 -7.44
CA MET A 19 9.35 16.63 -6.85
C MET A 19 10.31 15.89 -7.79
N ALA A 20 9.92 14.75 -8.34
CA ALA A 20 10.76 13.98 -9.27
C ALA A 20 11.16 14.82 -10.50
N SER A 21 10.17 15.45 -11.17
CA SER A 21 10.46 16.31 -12.33
C SER A 21 11.35 17.50 -11.98
N ARG A 22 11.23 18.05 -10.77
CA ARG A 22 12.06 19.17 -10.34
C ARG A 22 13.49 18.74 -10.00
N ALA A 23 13.64 17.63 -9.27
CA ALA A 23 14.94 17.07 -8.91
C ALA A 23 15.79 16.81 -10.16
N GLU A 24 15.20 16.21 -11.19
CA GLU A 24 15.88 15.98 -12.48
C GLU A 24 16.24 17.29 -13.19
N LYS A 25 15.29 18.23 -13.25
CA LYS A 25 15.48 19.51 -13.95
C LYS A 25 16.56 20.38 -13.31
N GLU A 26 16.60 20.42 -11.98
CA GLU A 26 17.52 21.24 -11.19
C GLU A 26 18.79 20.49 -10.80
N GLN A 27 18.91 19.21 -11.20
CA GLN A 27 20.05 18.33 -10.90
C GLN A 27 20.37 18.27 -9.41
N LEU A 28 19.33 18.17 -8.59
CA LEU A 28 19.45 18.05 -7.14
C LEU A 28 19.88 16.63 -6.76
N ASP A 29 20.66 16.49 -5.68
CA ASP A 29 21.11 15.20 -5.16
C ASP A 29 19.97 14.48 -4.40
N VAL A 30 18.88 14.20 -5.11
CA VAL A 30 17.69 13.46 -4.63
C VAL A 30 17.68 12.09 -5.30
N TYR A 31 17.75 11.03 -4.49
CA TYR A 31 17.94 9.67 -4.96
C TYR A 31 16.62 8.92 -5.15
N SER A 32 15.66 9.14 -4.24
CA SER A 32 14.36 8.50 -4.32
C SER A 32 13.26 9.30 -3.63
N ILE A 33 12.01 9.08 -4.04
CA ILE A 33 10.83 9.72 -3.47
C ILE A 33 9.75 8.64 -3.28
N LEU A 34 9.27 8.48 -2.05
CA LEU A 34 8.24 7.48 -1.70
C LEU A 34 6.95 8.16 -1.24
N ALA A 35 5.87 7.89 -1.97
CA ALA A 35 4.50 8.24 -1.58
C ALA A 35 3.73 6.95 -1.26
N SER A 36 3.65 6.58 0.03
CA SER A 36 2.94 5.39 0.50
C SER A 36 1.49 5.71 0.84
N GLU A 37 0.56 4.83 0.46
CA GLU A 37 -0.86 4.96 0.81
C GLU A 37 -1.13 4.81 2.31
N SER A 38 -0.24 4.08 3.00
CA SER A 38 -0.25 3.91 4.46
C SER A 38 0.22 5.16 5.21
N LEU A 39 0.87 6.11 4.53
CA LEU A 39 1.44 7.32 5.13
C LEU A 39 0.79 8.59 4.56
N LYS A 40 -0.39 8.94 5.07
CA LYS A 40 -1.18 10.09 4.60
C LYS A 40 -0.59 11.42 5.03
N GLY A 41 -0.55 12.39 4.11
CA GLY A 41 -0.07 13.75 4.35
C GLY A 41 1.44 13.88 4.43
N TYR A 42 2.20 12.86 4.04
CA TYR A 42 3.66 12.90 3.96
C TYR A 42 4.17 12.26 2.67
N VAL A 43 5.35 12.70 2.25
CA VAL A 43 6.17 12.06 1.22
C VAL A 43 7.56 11.90 1.81
N LEU A 44 8.17 10.72 1.66
CA LEU A 44 9.57 10.51 2.06
C LEU A 44 10.48 10.84 0.88
N VAL A 45 11.55 11.59 1.15
CA VAL A 45 12.53 12.01 0.16
C VAL A 45 13.90 11.57 0.64
N GLU A 46 14.57 10.75 -0.16
CA GLU A 46 15.96 10.37 0.04
C GLU A 46 16.85 11.34 -0.73
N ALA A 47 17.78 11.99 -0.04
CA ALA A 47 18.69 12.97 -0.64
C ALA A 47 20.06 12.98 0.08
N GLU A 48 21.08 13.53 -0.56
CA GLU A 48 22.41 13.66 0.03
C GLU A 48 22.37 14.53 1.29
N THR A 49 21.72 15.71 1.21
CA THR A 49 21.61 16.63 2.32
C THR A 49 20.17 17.11 2.57
N LYS A 50 19.96 17.72 3.73
CA LYS A 50 18.69 18.43 4.02
C LYS A 50 18.51 19.64 3.09
N GLY A 51 19.60 20.27 2.65
CA GLY A 51 19.58 21.42 1.76
C GLY A 51 18.99 21.09 0.39
N ASP A 52 19.28 19.90 -0.14
CA ASP A 52 18.70 19.41 -1.40
C ASP A 52 17.17 19.30 -1.30
N VAL A 53 16.66 18.79 -0.17
CA VAL A 53 15.22 18.72 0.09
C VAL A 53 14.61 20.11 0.29
N GLU A 54 15.33 21.04 0.93
CA GLU A 54 14.87 22.43 1.10
C GLU A 54 14.72 23.14 -0.24
N GLU A 55 15.69 23.02 -1.15
CA GLU A 55 15.61 23.60 -2.49
C GLU A 55 14.53 22.92 -3.33
N LEU A 56 14.43 21.58 -3.27
CA LEU A 56 13.39 20.80 -3.93
C LEU A 56 11.97 21.33 -3.63
N ILE A 57 11.66 21.58 -2.35
CA ILE A 57 10.31 21.95 -1.92
C ILE A 57 10.03 23.45 -1.94
N LYS A 58 11.05 24.28 -2.20
CA LYS A 58 10.97 25.74 -2.13
C LYS A 58 9.91 26.29 -3.09
N GLY A 59 8.92 26.98 -2.54
CA GLY A 59 7.81 27.55 -3.34
C GLY A 59 6.84 26.50 -3.90
N MET A 60 6.97 25.22 -3.53
CA MET A 60 6.06 24.18 -3.99
C MET A 60 4.70 24.30 -3.30
N PRO A 61 3.59 24.39 -4.05
CA PRO A 61 2.26 24.48 -3.45
C PRO A 61 1.90 23.17 -2.75
N ARG A 62 1.05 23.25 -1.71
CA ARG A 62 0.53 22.09 -0.96
C ARG A 62 1.62 21.29 -0.22
N VAL A 63 2.82 21.85 -0.08
CA VAL A 63 3.90 21.35 0.78
C VAL A 63 4.04 22.25 2.01
N ARG A 64 4.23 21.66 3.20
CA ARG A 64 4.27 22.35 4.50
C ARG A 64 5.62 22.23 5.21
N GLY A 65 6.67 21.88 4.47
CA GLY A 65 8.04 21.80 4.96
C GLY A 65 8.45 20.41 5.46
N ILE A 66 9.72 20.31 5.84
CA ILE A 66 10.37 19.08 6.29
C ILE A 66 10.05 18.84 7.77
N VAL A 67 9.84 17.58 8.16
CA VAL A 67 9.76 17.17 9.57
C VAL A 67 11.17 17.23 10.17
N PRO A 68 11.36 17.72 11.41
CA PRO A 68 12.67 17.72 12.06
C PRO A 68 13.26 16.31 12.18
N GLY A 69 14.56 16.17 11.92
CA GLY A 69 15.28 14.89 11.97
C GLY A 69 15.29 14.15 10.63
N THR A 70 15.76 12.90 10.68
CA THR A 70 15.78 11.96 9.55
C THR A 70 14.94 10.73 9.90
N VAL A 71 14.49 10.01 8.88
CA VAL A 71 13.78 8.73 9.02
C VAL A 71 14.79 7.61 8.84
N ALA A 72 14.80 6.63 9.74
CA ALA A 72 15.68 5.47 9.62
C ALA A 72 15.13 4.49 8.58
N ILE A 73 15.99 3.71 7.92
CA ILE A 73 15.55 2.80 6.86
C ILE A 73 14.60 1.72 7.39
N GLU A 74 14.82 1.29 8.63
CA GLU A 74 14.03 0.29 9.35
C GLU A 74 12.56 0.73 9.54
N GLU A 75 12.31 2.04 9.60
CA GLU A 75 10.95 2.59 9.69
C GLU A 75 10.21 2.54 8.34
N ILE A 76 10.95 2.42 7.24
CA ILE A 76 10.44 2.47 5.86
C ILE A 76 10.21 1.06 5.31
N GLU A 77 10.97 0.05 5.75
CA GLU A 77 10.81 -1.35 5.32
C GLU A 77 9.35 -1.85 5.34
N PRO A 78 8.52 -1.57 6.38
CA PRO A 78 7.13 -2.00 6.40
C PRO A 78 6.26 -1.28 5.35
N LEU A 79 6.68 -0.11 4.87
CA LEU A 79 5.99 0.64 3.82
C LEU A 79 6.32 0.10 2.42
N LEU A 80 7.48 -0.55 2.25
CA LEU A 80 7.91 -1.18 1.00
C LEU A 80 7.30 -2.57 0.80
N THR A 81 6.82 -3.17 1.90
CA THR A 81 6.17 -4.49 1.89
C THR A 81 4.69 -4.33 2.26
N PRO A 82 3.80 -3.96 1.31
CA PRO A 82 2.38 -4.06 1.57
C PRO A 82 2.08 -5.52 1.94
N LYS A 83 1.56 -5.76 3.15
CA LYS A 83 1.24 -7.11 3.62
C LYS A 83 0.24 -7.72 2.65
N LYS A 84 0.73 -8.58 1.76
CA LYS A 84 -0.08 -9.29 0.79
C LYS A 84 -0.99 -10.24 1.55
N ILE A 85 -2.25 -9.85 1.72
CA ILE A 85 -3.28 -10.68 2.37
C ILE A 85 -3.31 -12.07 1.71
N ILE A 86 -3.06 -12.13 0.39
CA ILE A 86 -3.01 -13.37 -0.38
C ILE A 86 -1.93 -14.36 0.05
N GLU A 87 -0.80 -13.90 0.60
CA GLU A 87 0.25 -14.83 1.06
C GLU A 87 -0.22 -15.67 2.24
N ASN A 88 -1.22 -15.16 2.98
CA ASN A 88 -1.80 -15.82 4.12
C ASN A 88 -3.09 -16.58 3.78
N ILE A 89 -3.52 -16.67 2.52
CA ILE A 89 -4.72 -17.44 2.15
C ILE A 89 -4.31 -18.68 1.36
N GLU A 90 -4.81 -19.83 1.81
CA GLU A 90 -4.52 -21.13 1.21
C GLU A 90 -5.81 -21.84 0.79
N LYS A 91 -5.67 -22.77 -0.16
CA LYS A 91 -6.78 -23.65 -0.53
C LYS A 91 -7.20 -24.46 0.70
N GLY A 92 -8.49 -24.44 1.01
CA GLY A 92 -9.06 -25.12 2.17
C GLY A 92 -9.37 -24.20 3.34
N ASP A 93 -8.81 -22.97 3.36
CA ASP A 93 -9.13 -21.96 4.37
C ASP A 93 -10.63 -21.60 4.32
N VAL A 94 -11.18 -21.24 5.47
CA VAL A 94 -12.53 -20.67 5.58
C VAL A 94 -12.40 -19.16 5.75
N VAL A 95 -13.05 -18.42 4.86
CA VAL A 95 -13.04 -16.96 4.84
C VAL A 95 -14.46 -16.42 4.96
N GLU A 96 -14.60 -15.21 5.49
CA GLU A 96 -15.82 -14.41 5.47
C GLU A 96 -15.68 -13.35 4.39
N ILE A 97 -16.71 -13.19 3.57
CA ILE A 97 -16.76 -12.17 2.53
C ILE A 97 -17.14 -10.84 3.19
N ILE A 98 -16.31 -9.81 3.05
CA ILE A 98 -16.53 -8.51 3.72
C ILE A 98 -17.07 -7.42 2.78
N ALA A 99 -17.15 -7.71 1.48
CA ALA A 99 -17.58 -6.77 0.45
C ALA A 99 -18.50 -7.43 -0.61
N GLY A 100 -19.27 -6.61 -1.32
CA GLY A 100 -20.15 -7.07 -2.40
C GLY A 100 -21.46 -7.73 -1.92
N PRO A 101 -22.20 -8.38 -2.84
CA PRO A 101 -23.55 -8.91 -2.57
C PRO A 101 -23.57 -10.10 -1.60
N PHE A 102 -22.44 -10.79 -1.43
CA PHE A 102 -22.29 -11.93 -0.53
C PHE A 102 -21.65 -11.55 0.81
N LYS A 103 -21.64 -10.25 1.16
CA LYS A 103 -21.05 -9.77 2.41
C LYS A 103 -21.69 -10.44 3.63
N GLY A 104 -20.85 -10.96 4.53
CA GLY A 104 -21.23 -11.68 5.74
C GLY A 104 -21.30 -13.19 5.57
N GLU A 105 -21.29 -13.70 4.34
CA GLU A 105 -21.28 -15.14 4.09
C GLU A 105 -19.91 -15.75 4.31
N ARG A 106 -19.91 -17.02 4.75
CA ARG A 106 -18.71 -17.83 4.88
C ARG A 106 -18.52 -18.72 3.66
N ALA A 107 -17.27 -18.84 3.25
CA ALA A 107 -16.91 -19.60 2.07
C ALA A 107 -15.59 -20.32 2.28
N LYS A 108 -15.46 -21.48 1.66
CA LYS A 108 -14.21 -22.24 1.60
C LYS A 108 -13.41 -21.83 0.37
N VAL A 109 -12.12 -21.59 0.55
CA VAL A 109 -11.21 -21.27 -0.55
C VAL A 109 -10.93 -22.54 -1.35
N ILE A 110 -11.28 -22.55 -2.63
CA ILE A 110 -11.04 -23.71 -3.52
C ILE A 110 -9.86 -23.48 -4.48
N ARG A 111 -9.52 -22.22 -4.76
CA ARG A 111 -8.36 -21.82 -5.58
C ARG A 111 -7.85 -20.45 -5.17
N VAL A 112 -6.54 -20.26 -5.23
CA VAL A 112 -5.86 -18.98 -4.99
C VAL A 112 -5.04 -18.63 -6.24
N ASP A 113 -5.25 -17.44 -6.80
CA ASP A 113 -4.43 -16.90 -7.90
C ASP A 113 -3.53 -15.79 -7.36
N LYS A 114 -2.28 -16.15 -7.04
CA LYS A 114 -1.29 -15.23 -6.46
C LYS A 114 -0.87 -14.10 -7.40
N ASN A 115 -1.00 -14.29 -8.71
CA ASN A 115 -0.61 -13.29 -9.70
C ASN A 115 -1.68 -12.21 -9.85
N LYS A 116 -2.95 -12.60 -9.72
CA LYS A 116 -4.11 -11.70 -9.84
C LYS A 116 -4.62 -11.15 -8.53
N GLU A 117 -4.11 -11.63 -7.40
CA GLU A 117 -4.61 -11.29 -6.08
C GLU A 117 -6.11 -11.65 -5.90
N GLU A 118 -6.51 -12.79 -6.48
CA GLU A 118 -7.88 -13.29 -6.47
C GLU A 118 -8.00 -14.66 -5.78
N VAL A 119 -9.14 -14.89 -5.15
CA VAL A 119 -9.53 -16.17 -4.54
C VAL A 119 -10.84 -16.65 -5.13
N THR A 120 -10.88 -17.93 -5.50
CA THR A 120 -12.11 -18.61 -5.87
C THR A 120 -12.66 -19.33 -4.64
N LEU A 121 -13.91 -19.06 -4.31
CA LEU A 121 -14.59 -19.49 -3.09
C LEU A 121 -15.82 -20.34 -3.42
N GLU A 122 -16.15 -21.22 -2.49
CA GLU A 122 -17.39 -22.00 -2.47
C GLU A 122 -18.15 -21.69 -1.17
N LEU A 123 -19.37 -21.16 -1.27
CA LEU A 123 -20.18 -20.76 -0.11
C LEU A 123 -20.61 -21.98 0.70
N GLU A 124 -20.49 -21.94 2.03
CA GLU A 124 -20.85 -23.07 2.90
C GLU A 124 -22.36 -23.35 2.93
N ASN A 125 -23.19 -22.31 2.79
CA ASN A 125 -24.65 -22.39 2.90
C ASN A 125 -25.39 -22.42 1.54
N ALA A 126 -24.69 -22.68 0.44
CA ALA A 126 -25.33 -22.71 -0.88
C ALA A 126 -25.94 -24.09 -1.19
N ALA A 127 -27.20 -24.11 -1.62
CA ALA A 127 -27.89 -25.33 -2.05
C ALA A 127 -27.23 -25.97 -3.30
N VAL A 128 -26.53 -25.17 -4.10
CA VAL A 128 -25.76 -25.59 -5.27
C VAL A 128 -24.38 -24.92 -5.20
N PRO A 129 -23.27 -25.68 -5.29
CA PRO A 129 -21.93 -25.11 -5.19
C PRO A 129 -21.59 -24.34 -6.47
N ILE A 130 -21.74 -23.02 -6.44
CA ILE A 130 -21.33 -22.13 -7.53
C ILE A 130 -20.04 -21.43 -7.10
N PRO A 131 -18.91 -21.66 -7.81
CA PRO A 131 -17.67 -20.96 -7.56
C PRO A 131 -17.80 -19.46 -7.82
N ILE A 132 -17.39 -18.63 -6.84
CA ILE A 132 -17.30 -17.18 -7.00
C ILE A 132 -15.83 -16.76 -6.89
N THR A 133 -15.39 -15.82 -7.73
CA THR A 133 -14.02 -15.28 -7.65
C THR A 133 -14.08 -13.83 -7.19
N LEU A 134 -13.30 -13.51 -6.15
CA LEU A 134 -13.21 -12.18 -5.55
C LEU A 134 -11.74 -11.79 -5.35
N SER A 135 -11.48 -10.48 -5.27
CA SER A 135 -10.19 -9.97 -4.79
C SER A 135 -9.96 -10.39 -3.34
N VAL A 136 -8.71 -10.65 -2.96
CA VAL A 136 -8.31 -10.97 -1.58
C VAL A 136 -8.63 -9.88 -0.57
N GLU A 137 -8.76 -8.63 -1.01
CA GLU A 137 -9.20 -7.52 -0.15
C GLU A 137 -10.66 -7.64 0.26
N GLY A 138 -11.46 -8.39 -0.50
CA GLY A 138 -12.87 -8.62 -0.25
C GLY A 138 -13.16 -9.74 0.75
N VAL A 139 -12.13 -10.37 1.32
CA VAL A 139 -12.27 -11.52 2.23
C VAL A 139 -11.44 -11.38 3.50
N LYS A 140 -11.90 -12.02 4.57
CA LYS A 140 -11.22 -12.10 5.86
C LYS A 140 -11.12 -13.55 6.29
N ILE A 141 -9.93 -14.01 6.68
CA ILE A 141 -9.72 -15.39 7.17
C ILE A 141 -10.47 -15.57 8.50
N VAL A 142 -11.28 -16.63 8.57
CA VAL A 142 -12.03 -17.05 9.77
C VAL A 142 -11.37 -18.27 10.41
N SER A 143 -11.02 -19.26 9.59
CA SER A 143 -10.29 -20.44 10.03
C SER A 143 -9.24 -20.81 9.00
N LYS A 144 -8.06 -21.15 9.49
CA LYS A 144 -7.04 -21.80 8.68
C LYS A 144 -7.39 -23.25 8.44
N HIS A 145 -7.08 -23.75 7.25
CA HIS A 145 -7.02 -25.18 7.01
C HIS A 145 -6.03 -25.78 8.00
N LYS A 146 -6.48 -26.77 8.76
CA LYS A 146 -5.58 -27.61 9.54
C LYS A 146 -5.22 -28.78 8.63
N ASP A 147 -3.92 -28.97 8.41
CA ASP A 147 -3.39 -30.17 7.76
C ASP A 147 -3.96 -31.45 8.39
#